data_AF-A0A251YCP6-F1
#
_entry.id   AF-A0A251YCP6-F1
#
_cell.length_a   1.000
_cell.length_b   1.000
_cell.length_c   1.000
_cell.angle_alpha   90.00
_cell.angle_beta   90.00
_cell.angle_gamma   90.00
#
_symmetry.space_group_name_H-M   'P 1'
#
loop_
_entity.id
_entity.type
_entity.pdbx_description
1 polymer ?
#
loop_
_entity_poly.entity_id
_entity_poly.type
_entity_poly.pdbx_seq_one_letter_code
_entity_poly.pdbx_strand_id
1 'polypeptide(L)'
;MKMHQKILAAAMVTAAMIGPVSGAQAATRASTGTPPDLGDEKLSATTIALCNAGFGDVSVQSWDVTAGHLDMFCGDKDDDDTWVSGYNHIRDRHQGDWQAIVDSAGGGGNWDDLMMFMTDQSIRADDPEPEGDSKLCYSTSIEIHDEDGALLSVYNPTVIVSANTRKVITSYPTIVPDCAGVRD
;
A
#
# COMPACT_ATOMS: atom_id res chain seq x y z
N MET A 1 3.06 32.88 1.12
CA MET A 1 2.69 31.71 0.29
C MET A 1 3.57 30.57 0.74
N LYS A 2 3.02 29.55 1.44
CA LYS A 2 3.79 28.34 1.79
C LYS A 2 3.89 27.50 0.51
N MET A 3 5.10 27.34 -0.02
CA MET A 3 5.33 26.34 -1.07
C MET A 3 4.91 24.99 -0.51
N HIS A 4 4.14 24.24 -1.29
CA HIS A 4 3.76 22.88 -0.94
C HIS A 4 4.99 22.02 -1.19
N GLN A 5 5.54 21.44 -0.12
CA GLN A 5 6.76 20.65 -0.15
C GLN A 5 6.42 19.28 -0.75
N LYS A 6 7.11 18.89 -1.82
CA LYS A 6 6.80 17.66 -2.56
C LYS A 6 7.40 16.46 -1.84
N ILE A 7 6.62 15.39 -1.68
CA ILE A 7 7.08 14.16 -1.04
C ILE A 7 7.27 13.08 -2.11
N LEU A 8 8.40 12.39 -2.02
CA LEU A 8 8.84 11.36 -2.95
C LEU A 8 8.87 10.01 -2.22
N ALA A 9 8.15 9.01 -2.73
CA ALA A 9 8.13 7.67 -2.14
C ALA A 9 8.72 6.64 -3.10
N ALA A 10 9.69 5.84 -2.66
CA ALA A 10 10.39 4.86 -3.47
C ALA A 10 10.35 3.48 -2.80
N ALA A 11 9.91 2.44 -3.51
CA ALA A 11 10.06 1.08 -3.03
C ALA A 11 11.55 0.70 -3.01
N MET A 12 12.04 0.13 -1.91
CA MET A 12 13.37 -0.46 -1.91
C MET A 12 13.36 -1.68 -2.83
N VAL A 13 14.19 -1.65 -3.87
CA VAL A 13 14.55 -2.88 -4.56
C VAL A 13 15.52 -3.61 -3.65
N THR A 14 15.06 -4.64 -2.95
CA THR A 14 15.94 -5.56 -2.23
C THR A 14 16.87 -6.18 -3.26
N ALA A 15 18.11 -5.70 -3.32
CA ALA A 15 19.18 -6.45 -3.95
C ALA A 15 19.34 -7.73 -3.12
N ALA A 16 18.81 -8.84 -3.64
CA ALA A 16 19.06 -10.16 -3.09
C ALA A 16 20.56 -10.28 -2.78
N MET A 17 20.90 -10.60 -1.53
CA MET A 17 22.28 -10.76 -1.08
C MET A 17 22.96 -11.82 -1.97
N ILE A 18 23.77 -11.35 -2.93
CA ILE A 18 24.42 -12.19 -3.94
C ILE A 18 25.49 -13.03 -3.23
N GLY A 19 25.19 -14.32 -3.03
CA GLY A 19 26.23 -15.34 -2.86
C GLY A 19 27.11 -15.41 -4.12
N PRO A 20 28.39 -15.78 -4.02
CA PRO A 20 29.32 -15.60 -5.13
C PRO A 20 29.07 -16.65 -6.20
N VAL A 21 28.43 -16.26 -7.30
CA VAL A 21 28.45 -17.04 -8.55
C VAL A 21 28.80 -16.14 -9.72
N SER A 22 30.00 -16.39 -10.23
CA SER A 22 30.49 -15.94 -11.53
C SER A 22 29.46 -16.18 -12.63
N GLY A 23 29.19 -15.16 -13.44
CA GLY A 23 28.43 -15.31 -14.68
C GLY A 23 27.51 -14.12 -14.93
N ALA A 24 27.97 -13.19 -15.76
CA ALA A 24 27.18 -12.06 -16.22
C ALA A 24 25.93 -12.52 -16.98
N GLN A 25 24.77 -12.39 -16.35
CA GLN A 25 23.49 -12.14 -17.03
C GLN A 25 22.80 -11.01 -16.27
N ALA A 26 22.71 -9.86 -16.93
CA ALA A 26 22.07 -8.67 -16.43
C ALA A 26 20.59 -8.97 -16.16
N ALA A 27 20.23 -9.08 -14.88
CA ALA A 27 18.85 -8.90 -14.46
C ALA A 27 18.44 -7.50 -14.90
N THR A 28 17.45 -7.44 -15.78
CA THR A 28 16.89 -6.22 -16.35
C THR A 28 16.33 -5.35 -15.23
N ARG A 29 17.19 -4.43 -14.79
CA ARG A 29 16.98 -3.09 -14.24
C ARG A 29 15.58 -2.78 -13.68
N ALA A 30 15.60 -2.50 -12.38
CA ALA A 30 14.66 -1.70 -11.60
C ALA A 30 13.88 -0.65 -12.40
N SER A 31 12.64 -0.43 -11.99
CA SER A 31 11.88 0.78 -12.31
C SER A 31 12.71 2.00 -11.89
N THR A 32 13.43 2.60 -12.84
CA THR A 32 14.13 3.88 -12.67
C THR A 32 13.18 5.06 -12.84
N GLY A 33 11.94 4.92 -12.38
CA GLY A 33 11.00 6.03 -12.35
C GLY A 33 11.42 7.02 -11.27
N THR A 34 11.35 8.32 -11.56
CA THR A 34 11.23 9.34 -10.51
C THR A 34 10.22 8.85 -9.48
N PRO A 35 10.52 8.89 -8.16
CA PRO A 35 9.55 8.53 -7.14
C PRO A 35 8.26 9.30 -7.42
N PRO A 36 7.07 8.68 -7.43
CA PRO A 36 5.84 9.40 -7.71
C PRO A 36 5.68 10.56 -6.73
N ASP A 37 5.36 11.73 -7.27
CA ASP A 37 4.87 12.85 -6.48
C ASP A 37 3.57 12.40 -5.83
N LEU A 38 3.53 12.36 -4.51
CA LEU A 38 2.30 12.06 -3.76
C LEU A 38 1.23 13.16 -3.93
N GLY A 39 1.54 14.25 -4.63
CA GLY A 39 0.62 15.31 -5.00
C GLY A 39 -0.19 15.09 -6.29
N ASP A 40 0.11 14.05 -7.08
CA ASP A 40 -0.74 13.68 -8.23
C ASP A 40 -1.84 12.70 -7.76
N GLU A 41 -3.12 13.08 -7.95
CA GLU A 41 -4.28 12.25 -7.57
C GLU A 41 -4.15 10.84 -8.18
N LYS A 42 -3.93 9.83 -7.33
CA LYS A 42 -3.92 8.41 -7.75
C LYS A 42 -5.33 7.85 -7.75
N LEU A 43 -6.22 8.43 -6.96
CA LEU A 43 -7.60 7.98 -6.81
C LEU A 43 -8.58 8.88 -7.57
N SER A 44 -9.50 8.24 -8.30
CA SER A 44 -10.61 8.93 -8.97
C SER A 44 -11.56 9.53 -7.93
N ALA A 45 -11.70 10.86 -7.90
CA ALA A 45 -12.65 11.56 -7.04
C ALA A 45 -14.10 11.03 -7.20
N THR A 46 -14.46 10.56 -8.40
CA THR A 46 -15.77 9.93 -8.64
C THR A 46 -15.90 8.59 -7.92
N THR A 47 -14.88 7.75 -7.98
CA THR A 47 -14.84 6.46 -7.27
C THR A 47 -14.92 6.68 -5.76
N ILE A 48 -14.16 7.63 -5.23
CA ILE A 48 -14.19 7.95 -3.80
C ILE A 48 -15.57 8.48 -3.38
N ALA A 49 -16.22 9.30 -4.21
CA ALA A 49 -17.58 9.74 -3.93
C ALA A 49 -18.57 8.56 -3.86
N LEU A 50 -18.39 7.52 -4.70
CA LEU A 50 -19.19 6.29 -4.64
C LEU A 50 -18.91 5.49 -3.35
N CYS A 51 -17.65 5.37 -2.95
CA CYS A 51 -17.31 4.72 -1.67
C CYS A 51 -17.98 5.42 -0.49
N ASN A 52 -17.94 6.75 -0.49
CA ASN A 52 -18.53 7.59 0.56
C ASN A 52 -20.07 7.52 0.56
N ALA A 53 -20.68 7.26 -0.59
CA ALA A 53 -22.11 7.02 -0.74
C ALA A 53 -22.54 5.59 -0.36
N GLY A 54 -21.60 4.71 -0.01
CA GLY A 54 -21.89 3.36 0.50
C GLY A 54 -21.93 2.27 -0.57
N PHE A 55 -21.45 2.52 -1.79
CA PHE A 55 -21.40 1.51 -2.85
C PHE A 55 -20.23 0.55 -2.67
N GLY A 56 -20.41 -0.46 -1.82
CA GLY A 56 -19.34 -1.39 -1.40
C GLY A 56 -18.61 -2.12 -2.54
N ASP A 57 -19.33 -2.56 -3.57
CA ASP A 57 -18.80 -3.36 -4.69
C ASP A 57 -18.04 -2.55 -5.76
N VAL A 58 -17.90 -1.23 -5.60
CA VAL A 58 -17.12 -0.42 -6.54
C VAL A 58 -15.63 -0.68 -6.31
N SER A 59 -14.93 -1.13 -7.36
CA SER A 59 -13.47 -1.31 -7.31
C SER A 59 -12.77 0.04 -7.36
N VAL A 60 -11.91 0.27 -6.37
CA VAL A 60 -11.04 1.43 -6.21
C VAL A 60 -9.76 1.24 -7.02
N GLN A 61 -9.21 0.03 -6.98
CA GLN A 61 -8.03 -0.36 -7.73
C GLN A 61 -7.98 -1.89 -7.84
N SER A 62 -7.40 -2.39 -8.93
CA SER A 62 -7.21 -3.82 -9.18
C SER A 62 -5.74 -4.13 -9.50
N TRP A 63 -5.33 -5.35 -9.18
CA TRP A 63 -4.00 -5.89 -9.47
C TRP A 63 -4.10 -7.28 -10.08
N ASP A 64 -3.34 -7.52 -11.14
CA ASP A 64 -3.05 -8.86 -11.62
C ASP A 64 -1.65 -9.24 -11.16
N VAL A 65 -1.57 -10.18 -10.22
CA VAL A 65 -0.32 -10.70 -9.65
C VAL A 65 -0.25 -12.22 -9.78
N THR A 66 0.92 -12.82 -9.48
CA THR A 66 1.12 -14.28 -9.54
C THR A 66 0.07 -15.03 -8.72
N ALA A 67 -0.33 -14.48 -7.58
CA ALA A 67 -1.35 -15.04 -6.69
C ALA A 67 -2.80 -14.94 -7.23
N GLY A 68 -3.03 -14.23 -8.35
CA GLY A 68 -4.32 -14.04 -9.00
C GLY A 68 -4.73 -12.58 -9.15
N HIS A 69 -5.98 -12.37 -9.59
CA HIS A 69 -6.60 -11.06 -9.64
C HIS A 69 -7.01 -10.62 -8.23
N LEU A 70 -6.63 -9.41 -7.83
CA LEU A 70 -6.98 -8.80 -6.54
C LEU A 70 -7.69 -7.47 -6.76
N ASP A 71 -8.65 -7.16 -5.89
CA ASP A 71 -9.37 -5.88 -5.90
C ASP A 71 -9.36 -5.21 -4.53
N MET A 72 -9.11 -3.90 -4.53
CA MET A 72 -9.49 -3.00 -3.45
C MET A 72 -10.90 -2.50 -3.77
N PHE A 73 -11.91 -3.03 -3.09
CA PHE A 73 -13.27 -2.50 -3.19
C PHE A 73 -13.49 -1.32 -2.23
N CYS A 74 -14.56 -0.55 -2.44
CA CYS A 74 -14.99 0.45 -1.47
C CYS A 74 -15.20 -0.15 -0.08
N GLY A 75 -15.65 -1.41 -0.01
CA GLY A 75 -15.62 -2.22 1.22
C GLY A 75 -16.93 -2.97 1.46
N ASP A 76 -16.87 -3.98 2.31
CA ASP A 76 -18.04 -4.69 2.80
C ASP A 76 -18.39 -4.20 4.22
N LYS A 77 -19.68 -4.19 4.56
CA LYS A 77 -20.16 -3.96 5.93
C LYS A 77 -20.59 -5.26 6.58
N ASP A 78 -20.48 -5.33 7.91
CA ASP A 78 -21.10 -6.38 8.71
C ASP A 78 -22.58 -6.07 9.05
N ASP A 79 -23.21 -6.96 9.81
CA ASP A 79 -24.61 -6.86 10.24
C ASP A 79 -24.91 -5.62 11.10
N ASP A 80 -23.87 -5.01 11.69
CA ASP A 80 -23.95 -3.80 12.52
C ASP A 80 -23.64 -2.52 11.71
N ASP A 81 -23.68 -2.60 10.38
CA ASP A 81 -23.40 -1.50 9.44
C ASP A 81 -21.97 -0.93 9.59
N THR A 82 -21.03 -1.74 10.12
CA THR A 82 -19.62 -1.36 10.30
C THR A 82 -18.79 -1.85 9.13
N TRP A 83 -17.92 -0.99 8.58
CA TRP A 83 -17.00 -1.38 7.52
C TRP A 83 -15.94 -2.36 8.05
N VAL A 84 -15.87 -3.54 7.44
CA VAL A 84 -14.97 -4.63 7.86
C VAL A 84 -13.90 -4.96 6.81
N SER A 85 -14.00 -4.40 5.61
CA SER A 85 -13.01 -4.57 4.55
C SER A 85 -12.92 -3.36 3.61
N GLY A 86 -11.89 -3.31 2.78
CA GLY A 86 -11.73 -2.35 1.67
C GLY A 86 -11.43 -0.92 2.10
N TYR A 87 -11.58 0.01 1.15
CA TYR A 87 -11.21 1.42 1.33
C TYR A 87 -11.89 2.08 2.53
N ASN A 88 -13.19 1.86 2.73
CA ASN A 88 -13.92 2.48 3.84
C ASN A 88 -13.50 1.91 5.20
N HIS A 89 -13.14 0.63 5.29
CA HIS A 89 -12.57 0.06 6.51
C HIS A 89 -11.21 0.70 6.84
N ILE A 90 -10.35 0.83 5.83
CA ILE A 90 -9.04 1.48 5.96
C ILE A 90 -9.20 2.94 6.37
N ARG A 91 -10.13 3.67 5.76
CA ARG A 91 -10.41 5.05 6.14
C ARG A 91 -10.83 5.13 7.60
N ASP A 92 -11.81 4.33 8.00
CA ASP A 92 -12.41 4.40 9.33
C ASP A 92 -11.43 4.03 10.45
N ARG A 93 -10.44 3.17 10.17
CA ARG A 93 -9.49 2.66 11.17
C ARG A 93 -8.08 3.26 11.08
N HIS A 94 -7.63 3.61 9.88
CA HIS A 94 -6.23 3.89 9.58
C HIS A 94 -5.99 5.20 8.82
N GLN A 95 -7.02 5.98 8.48
CA GLN A 95 -6.83 7.30 7.89
C GLN A 95 -5.88 8.16 8.75
N GLY A 96 -6.06 8.15 10.08
CA GLY A 96 -5.20 8.89 10.99
C GLY A 96 -3.74 8.47 10.93
N ASP A 97 -3.49 7.16 10.81
CA ASP A 97 -2.14 6.60 10.72
C ASP A 97 -1.45 7.03 9.41
N TRP A 98 -2.16 6.96 8.29
CA TRP A 98 -1.68 7.39 6.99
C TRP A 98 -1.45 8.91 6.91
N GLN A 99 -2.39 9.70 7.45
CA GLN A 99 -2.26 11.16 7.50
C GLN A 99 -1.07 11.60 8.36
N ALA A 100 -0.77 10.89 9.45
CA ALA A 100 0.39 11.20 10.29
C ALA A 100 1.72 11.10 9.51
N ILE A 101 1.83 10.17 8.56
CA ILE A 101 3.02 10.05 7.68
C ILE A 101 3.11 11.26 6.76
N VAL A 102 2.01 11.59 6.08
CA VAL A 102 1.94 12.77 5.20
C VAL A 102 2.35 14.04 5.96
N ASP A 103 1.81 14.23 7.16
CA ASP A 103 2.11 15.39 8.00
C ASP A 103 3.58 15.40 8.45
N SER A 104 4.14 14.23 8.79
CA SER A 104 5.55 14.09 9.21
C SER A 104 6.54 14.43 8.08
N ALA A 105 6.13 14.24 6.83
CA ALA A 105 6.93 14.50 5.64
C ALA A 105 6.76 15.93 5.09
N GLY A 106 6.07 16.82 5.82
CA GLY A 106 5.88 18.23 5.46
C GLY A 106 4.45 18.60 5.05
N GLY A 107 3.54 17.62 4.98
CA GLY A 107 2.14 17.80 4.63
C GLY A 107 1.91 18.04 3.12
N GLY A 108 0.68 18.41 2.77
CA GLY A 108 0.30 18.83 1.41
C GLY A 108 -0.06 17.71 0.43
N GLY A 109 0.05 16.44 0.84
CA GLY A 109 -0.48 15.27 0.11
C GLY A 109 -1.78 14.74 0.72
N ASN A 110 -2.38 13.75 0.05
CA ASN A 110 -3.55 13.04 0.57
C ASN A 110 -3.14 11.70 1.19
N TRP A 111 -3.73 11.37 2.34
CA TRP A 111 -3.46 10.11 3.05
C TRP A 111 -3.78 8.88 2.20
N ASP A 112 -4.82 8.94 1.37
CA ASP A 112 -5.30 7.82 0.58
C ASP A 112 -4.47 7.61 -0.69
N ASP A 113 -3.94 8.69 -1.30
CA ASP A 113 -2.96 8.56 -2.37
C ASP A 113 -1.67 7.87 -1.88
N LEU A 114 -1.17 8.25 -0.69
CA LEU A 114 -0.04 7.56 -0.04
C LEU A 114 -0.38 6.10 0.28
N MET A 115 -1.52 5.86 0.90
CA MET A 115 -1.99 4.52 1.25
C MET A 115 -2.07 3.62 0.01
N MET A 116 -2.66 4.10 -1.09
CA MET A 116 -2.77 3.32 -2.32
C MET A 116 -1.44 3.08 -2.99
N PHE A 117 -0.54 4.08 -2.99
CA PHE A 117 0.82 3.89 -3.46
C PHE A 117 1.52 2.77 -2.69
N MET A 118 1.54 2.85 -1.37
CA MET A 118 2.23 1.89 -0.53
C MET A 118 1.60 0.49 -0.59
N THR A 119 0.27 0.42 -0.72
CA THR A 119 -0.47 -0.82 -0.95
C THR A 119 -0.09 -1.45 -2.29
N ASP A 120 -0.05 -0.67 -3.38
CA ASP A 120 0.33 -1.14 -4.71
C ASP A 120 1.76 -1.68 -4.74
N GLN A 121 2.71 -0.99 -4.10
CA GLN A 121 4.09 -1.46 -4.01
C GLN A 121 4.19 -2.77 -3.23
N SER A 122 3.52 -2.90 -2.08
CA SER A 122 3.51 -4.15 -1.30
C SER A 122 2.89 -5.32 -2.06
N ILE A 123 1.77 -5.12 -2.75
CA ILE A 123 1.10 -6.17 -3.52
C ILE A 123 1.96 -6.65 -4.70
N ARG A 124 2.71 -5.75 -5.32
CA ARG A 124 3.51 -6.06 -6.52
C ARG A 124 4.91 -6.60 -6.23
N ALA A 125 5.42 -6.45 -5.01
CA ALA A 125 6.82 -6.73 -4.71
C ALA A 125 7.14 -8.23 -4.74
N ASP A 126 6.44 -9.01 -3.92
CA ASP A 126 6.71 -10.43 -3.70
C ASP A 126 5.40 -11.21 -3.47
N ASP A 127 5.49 -12.54 -3.47
CA ASP A 127 4.36 -13.40 -3.08
C ASP A 127 4.00 -13.18 -1.61
N PRO A 128 2.70 -13.23 -1.26
CA PRO A 128 2.26 -12.97 0.11
C PRO A 128 2.60 -14.12 1.06
N GLU A 129 2.73 -13.78 2.33
CA GLU A 129 2.82 -14.76 3.41
C GLU A 129 1.42 -15.15 3.92
N PRO A 130 1.18 -16.40 4.36
CA PRO A 130 -0.06 -16.76 5.04
C PRO A 130 -0.16 -16.07 6.41
N GLU A 131 -1.29 -15.43 6.70
CA GLU A 131 -1.57 -14.79 8.00
C GLU A 131 -2.55 -15.60 8.88
N GLY A 132 -3.03 -16.75 8.39
CA GLY A 132 -4.06 -17.54 9.06
C GLY A 132 -5.48 -17.16 8.61
N ASP A 133 -6.51 -17.86 9.07
CA ASP A 133 -7.93 -17.58 8.78
C ASP A 133 -8.26 -17.31 7.31
N SER A 134 -7.58 -18.00 6.38
CA SER A 134 -7.70 -17.78 4.93
C SER A 134 -7.37 -16.34 4.51
N LYS A 135 -6.34 -15.74 5.12
CA LYS A 135 -5.80 -14.42 4.80
C LYS A 135 -4.35 -14.52 4.34
N LEU A 136 -3.99 -13.58 3.50
CA LEU A 136 -2.67 -13.38 2.92
C LEU A 136 -2.18 -12.01 3.35
N CYS A 137 -0.90 -11.92 3.71
CA CYS A 137 -0.24 -10.66 4.04
C CYS A 137 0.79 -10.31 2.98
N TYR A 138 0.68 -9.09 2.44
CA TYR A 138 1.69 -8.48 1.58
C TYR A 138 2.40 -7.38 2.36
N SER A 139 3.71 -7.31 2.19
CA SER A 139 4.52 -6.20 2.71
C SER A 139 5.81 -6.06 1.90
N THR A 140 6.30 -4.84 1.76
CA THR A 140 7.62 -4.55 1.20
C THR A 140 8.22 -3.31 1.85
N SER A 141 9.55 -3.17 1.81
CA SER A 141 10.20 -1.96 2.33
C SER A 141 10.03 -0.80 1.36
N ILE A 142 9.56 0.34 1.89
CA ILE A 142 9.33 1.57 1.13
C ILE A 142 10.04 2.72 1.86
N GLU A 143 10.92 3.41 1.14
CA GLU A 143 11.60 4.62 1.59
C GLU A 143 10.73 5.84 1.28
N ILE A 144 10.62 6.74 2.26
CA ILE A 144 10.03 8.06 2.10
C ILE A 144 11.16 9.09 2.13
N HIS A 145 11.21 9.92 1.09
CA HIS A 145 12.21 10.98 0.93
C HIS A 145 11.55 12.36 0.89
N ASP A 146 12.28 13.38 1.30
CA ASP A 146 11.91 14.77 1.03
C ASP A 146 12.19 15.18 -0.43
N GLU A 147 11.83 16.42 -0.78
CA GLU A 147 12.03 16.97 -2.13
C GLU A 147 13.50 17.09 -2.55
N ASP A 148 14.41 17.19 -1.58
CA ASP A 148 15.86 17.23 -1.79
C ASP A 148 16.46 15.82 -1.92
N GLY A 149 15.65 14.77 -1.75
CA GLY A 149 16.01 13.36 -1.83
C GLY A 149 16.58 12.79 -0.53
N ALA A 150 16.54 13.52 0.58
CA ALA A 150 16.99 13.01 1.86
C ALA A 150 16.01 11.97 2.40
N LEU A 151 16.53 10.84 2.89
CA LEU A 151 15.72 9.78 3.48
C LEU A 151 15.10 10.28 4.80
N LEU A 152 13.78 10.26 4.88
CA LEU A 152 13.02 10.62 6.08
C LEU A 152 12.70 9.40 6.94
N SER A 153 12.24 8.32 6.31
CA SER A 153 11.79 7.11 7.00
C SER A 153 11.71 5.90 6.07
N VAL A 154 11.61 4.71 6.69
CA VAL A 154 11.37 3.44 6.00
C VAL A 154 10.16 2.78 6.64
N TYR A 155 9.22 2.38 5.81
CA TYR A 155 8.01 1.64 6.22
C TYR A 155 7.97 0.27 5.55
N ASN A 156 7.27 -0.64 6.19
CA ASN A 156 6.91 -1.96 5.71
C ASN A 156 5.41 -2.14 5.94
N PRO A 157 4.54 -1.50 5.13
CA PRO A 157 3.10 -1.49 5.39
C PRO A 157 2.52 -2.91 5.35
N THR A 158 1.53 -3.15 6.18
CA THR A 158 0.82 -4.44 6.26
C THR A 158 -0.42 -4.36 5.41
N VAL A 159 -0.53 -5.23 4.40
CA VAL A 159 -1.69 -5.34 3.53
C VAL A 159 -2.29 -6.73 3.66
N ILE A 160 -3.49 -6.81 4.24
CA ILE A 160 -4.19 -8.09 4.44
C ILE A 160 -5.23 -8.28 3.33
N VAL A 161 -5.19 -9.45 2.71
CA VAL A 161 -6.05 -9.84 1.59
C VAL A 161 -6.76 -11.15 1.92
N SER A 162 -8.05 -11.26 1.58
CA SER A 162 -8.74 -12.55 1.67
C SER A 162 -8.20 -13.53 0.63
N ALA A 163 -7.72 -14.69 1.07
CA ALA A 163 -7.31 -15.77 0.18
C ALA A 163 -8.50 -16.34 -0.62
N ASN A 164 -9.72 -16.26 -0.07
CA ASN A 164 -10.93 -16.83 -0.65
C ASN A 164 -11.57 -15.91 -1.69
N THR A 165 -11.77 -14.64 -1.34
CA THR A 165 -12.48 -13.68 -2.20
C THR A 165 -11.55 -12.79 -3.01
N ARG A 166 -10.23 -12.84 -2.74
CA ARG A 166 -9.21 -12.01 -3.40
C ARG A 166 -9.44 -10.50 -3.26
N LYS A 167 -10.14 -10.10 -2.19
CA LYS A 167 -10.37 -8.71 -1.83
C LYS A 167 -9.34 -8.23 -0.81
N VAL A 168 -8.88 -6.99 -0.96
CA VAL A 168 -8.15 -6.31 0.12
C VAL A 168 -9.08 -6.10 1.32
N ILE A 169 -8.65 -6.58 2.48
CA ILE A 169 -9.36 -6.42 3.75
C ILE A 169 -8.91 -5.12 4.41
N THR A 170 -7.60 -4.94 4.61
CA THR A 170 -7.04 -3.74 5.21
C THR A 170 -5.63 -3.44 4.68
N SER A 171 -5.21 -2.20 4.87
CA SER A 171 -3.87 -1.67 4.57
C SER A 171 -3.56 -0.57 5.57
N TYR A 172 -2.45 -0.71 6.30
CA TYR A 172 -2.03 0.25 7.31
C TYR A 172 -0.51 0.37 7.38
N PRO A 173 0.01 1.54 7.78
CA PRO A 173 1.44 1.73 7.82
C PRO A 173 2.05 1.06 9.04
N THR A 174 3.13 0.33 8.81
CA THR A 174 3.94 -0.30 9.85
C THR A 174 5.42 -0.11 9.52
N ILE A 175 6.30 -0.14 10.52
CA ILE A 175 7.77 -0.14 10.32
C ILE A 175 8.35 -1.55 10.30
N VAL A 176 7.63 -2.51 10.87
CA VAL A 176 7.88 -3.95 10.82
C VAL A 176 6.56 -4.58 10.39
N PRO A 177 6.52 -5.42 9.35
CA PRO A 177 5.28 -6.03 8.89
C PRO A 177 4.58 -6.77 10.02
N ASP A 178 3.27 -6.57 10.12
CA ASP A 178 2.37 -7.31 11.02
C ASP A 178 1.74 -8.48 10.26
N CYS A 179 2.58 -9.25 9.56
CA CYS A 179 2.19 -10.43 8.78
C CYS A 179 2.20 -11.72 9.60
N ALA A 180 2.51 -11.62 10.90
CA ALA A 180 2.59 -12.77 11.78
C ALA A 180 1.19 -13.24 12.14
N GLY A 181 0.61 -14.08 11.27
CA GLY A 181 -0.40 -15.02 11.69
C GLY A 181 0.11 -15.81 12.88
N VAL A 182 -0.76 -16.04 13.88
CA VAL A 182 -0.44 -16.92 15.00
C VAL A 182 0.10 -18.24 14.41
N ARG A 183 1.40 -18.46 14.57
CA ARG A 183 2.05 -19.73 14.25
C ARG A 183 1.70 -20.70 15.38
N ASP A 184 0.51 -21.28 15.32
CA ASP A 184 0.18 -22.45 16.13
C ASP A 184 0.84 -23.71 15.56
#